data_AF-A0A2E5EC87-F1
#
_entry.id   AF-A0A2E5EC87-F1
#
_cell.length_a   1.000
_cell.length_b   1.000
_cell.length_c   1.000
_cell.angle_alpha   90.00
_cell.angle_beta   90.00
_cell.angle_gamma   90.00
#
_symmetry.space_group_name_H-M   'P 1'
#
loop_
_entity.id
_entity.type
_entity.pdbx_description
1 polymer ?
#
loop_
_entity_poly.entity_id
_entity_poly.type
_entity_poly.pdbx_seq_one_letter_code
_entity_poly.pdbx_strand_id
1 'polypeptide(L)'
;MIVDQSHHGRKAFSLIELLMSIMILAIGLISVAALFPAGIVQQQRAKDNIDGPSVARSAMELIRSRISQEDFGDWTEFYSPDEVSDLIADGDLEESPSYYLADGDWPWLRPALVDPDNYPDAAYRGAVDVFNWLGARNSDYTITDLETDSGYYEYCFSRNLNAQSDGYLDPLGIPFSRRDLRTDPPQVIFTMSDRTWPPTGSEKQVPQYFWDFMLARRGGAVYAAVFVYRIAGGVENARSWAVEPARIGAGRSQIPVPAASELAELWNVGDGNGFNRPLPGTEGDFDPLDASASWQYPDQWIVDNIGTIHHVERGRNRPNQAFSDGKGVLLFENVPSSFVGGKLVGFDGSVEVLPRSFSVPLPDAAIDAFGQSPQLHGGGFPDASVPVVDRLWFVPRTINTSSSGISKQWELVPIYVMVERL
;
A
#
# COMPACT_ATOMS: atom_id res chain seq x y z
N MET A 1 6.66 98.55 -8.01
CA MET A 1 5.62 97.50 -8.01
C MET A 1 6.02 96.46 -9.04
N ILE A 2 5.80 95.17 -8.75
CA ILE A 2 6.11 93.94 -9.50
C ILE A 2 7.46 93.30 -9.14
N VAL A 3 7.59 92.00 -8.82
CA VAL A 3 6.72 90.94 -8.27
C VAL A 3 7.73 89.95 -7.63
N ASP A 4 7.27 89.31 -6.56
CA ASP A 4 7.92 88.33 -5.70
C ASP A 4 8.60 87.13 -6.41
N GLN A 5 9.60 86.56 -5.74
CA GLN A 5 10.41 85.42 -6.17
C GLN A 5 9.64 84.09 -6.11
N SER A 6 9.94 83.14 -7.00
CA SER A 6 9.74 81.70 -6.70
C SER A 6 10.81 80.83 -7.36
N HIS A 7 12.00 80.77 -6.74
CA HIS A 7 12.91 79.66 -7.00
C HIS A 7 12.27 78.37 -6.47
N HIS A 8 11.81 77.52 -7.38
CA HIS A 8 11.38 76.17 -7.06
C HIS A 8 12.60 75.38 -6.57
N GLY A 9 12.77 75.33 -5.24
CA GLY A 9 13.74 74.46 -4.61
C GLY A 9 13.48 73.02 -5.06
N ARG A 10 14.40 72.46 -5.86
CA ARG A 10 14.45 71.02 -6.10
C ARG A 10 14.65 70.36 -4.74
N LYS A 11 13.58 69.85 -4.15
CA LYS A 11 13.62 69.08 -2.90
C LYS A 11 14.45 67.82 -3.18
N ALA A 12 15.68 67.79 -2.68
CA ALA A 12 16.47 66.57 -2.64
C ALA A 12 15.84 65.64 -1.60
N PHE A 13 15.58 64.38 -1.97
CA PHE A 13 15.05 63.37 -1.06
C PHE A 13 16.02 63.14 0.09
N SER A 14 15.48 63.03 1.31
CA SER A 14 16.30 62.73 2.48
C SER A 14 16.79 61.28 2.44
N LEU A 15 18.02 61.05 2.88
CA LEU A 15 18.61 59.71 2.99
C LEU A 15 17.68 58.73 3.75
N ILE A 16 16.99 59.22 4.79
CA ILE A 16 16.06 58.41 5.57
C ILE A 16 14.81 57.99 4.78
N GLU A 17 14.38 58.84 3.85
CA GLU A 17 13.19 58.63 3.01
C GLU A 17 13.47 57.57 1.94
N LEU A 18 14.69 57.59 1.38
CA LEU A 18 15.21 56.54 0.51
C LEU A 18 15.37 55.21 1.27
N LEU A 19 15.93 55.24 2.48
CA LEU A 19 16.10 54.05 3.32
C LEU A 19 14.74 53.44 3.72
N MET A 20 13.76 54.25 4.10
CA MET A 20 12.40 53.76 4.38
C MET A 20 11.74 53.18 3.13
N SER A 21 11.94 53.80 1.96
CA SER A 21 11.39 53.29 0.69
C SER A 21 11.99 51.93 0.31
N ILE A 22 13.31 51.76 0.45
CA ILE A 22 13.99 50.48 0.21
C ILE A 22 13.56 49.43 1.24
N MET A 23 13.40 49.81 2.52
CA MET A 23 12.95 48.91 3.57
C MET A 23 11.53 48.39 3.30
N ILE A 24 10.60 49.27 2.95
CA ILE A 24 9.22 48.88 2.62
C ILE A 24 9.19 48.00 1.36
N LEU A 25 9.99 48.33 0.34
CA LEU A 25 10.12 47.52 -0.86
C LEU A 25 10.68 46.13 -0.55
N ALA A 26 11.71 46.04 0.30
CA ALA A 26 12.31 44.77 0.70
C ALA A 26 11.32 43.90 1.47
N ILE A 27 10.58 44.49 2.43
CA ILE A 27 9.52 43.77 3.17
C ILE A 27 8.44 43.28 2.19
N GLY A 28 7.98 44.14 1.27
CA GLY A 28 6.98 43.77 0.26
C GLY A 28 7.45 42.62 -0.64
N LEU A 29 8.69 42.66 -1.12
CA LEU A 29 9.27 41.60 -1.94
C LEU A 29 9.42 40.28 -1.17
N ILE A 30 9.83 40.32 0.10
CA ILE A 30 9.94 39.13 0.96
C ILE A 30 8.54 38.53 1.20
N SER A 31 7.53 39.36 1.49
CA SER A 31 6.15 38.88 1.68
C SER A 31 5.59 38.18 0.45
N VAL A 32 5.84 38.72 -0.76
CA VAL A 32 5.41 38.07 -2.01
C VAL A 32 6.22 36.80 -2.27
N ALA A 33 7.54 36.83 -2.05
CA ALA A 33 8.40 35.66 -2.22
C ALA A 33 8.01 34.50 -1.30
N ALA A 34 7.55 34.78 -0.09
CA ALA A 34 7.10 33.77 0.87
C ALA A 34 5.81 33.04 0.44
N LEU A 35 4.98 33.63 -0.42
CA LEU A 35 3.72 33.02 -0.87
C LEU A 35 3.91 32.05 -2.05
N PHE A 36 4.94 32.24 -2.88
CA PHE A 36 5.14 31.39 -4.05
C PHE A 36 5.31 29.91 -3.72
N PRO A 37 6.12 29.49 -2.73
CA PRO A 37 6.25 28.07 -2.40
C PRO A 37 4.92 27.45 -1.98
N ALA A 38 4.13 28.15 -1.16
CA ALA A 38 2.83 27.68 -0.73
C ALA A 38 1.86 27.54 -1.92
N GLY A 39 1.86 28.51 -2.84
CA GLY A 39 1.06 28.45 -4.06
C GLY A 39 1.43 27.27 -4.96
N ILE A 40 2.72 26.98 -5.14
CA ILE A 40 3.20 25.84 -5.94
C ILE A 40 2.75 24.51 -5.34
N VAL A 41 2.88 24.34 -4.02
CA VAL A 41 2.44 23.11 -3.33
C VAL A 41 0.93 22.93 -3.44
N GLN A 42 0.15 24.00 -3.28
CA GLN A 42 -1.31 23.94 -3.43
C GLN A 42 -1.73 23.61 -4.86
N GLN A 43 -1.08 24.20 -5.87
CA GLN A 43 -1.35 23.88 -7.28
C GLN A 43 -1.00 22.43 -7.61
N GLN A 44 0.14 21.93 -7.11
CA GLN A 44 0.53 20.54 -7.33
C GLN A 44 -0.45 19.58 -6.66
N ARG A 45 -0.88 19.83 -5.42
CA ARG A 45 -1.91 19.02 -4.74
C ARG A 45 -3.25 19.05 -5.47
N ALA A 46 -3.67 20.22 -5.94
CA ALA A 46 -4.91 20.33 -6.71
C ALA A 46 -4.85 19.51 -8.00
N LYS A 47 -3.70 19.54 -8.70
CA LYS A 47 -3.47 18.71 -9.87
C LYS A 47 -3.47 17.23 -9.53
N ASP A 48 -2.72 16.84 -8.49
CA ASP A 48 -2.61 15.47 -8.01
C ASP A 48 -3.99 14.88 -7.65
N ASN A 49 -4.87 15.66 -7.01
CA ASN A 49 -6.24 15.26 -6.68
C ASN A 49 -7.14 15.06 -7.91
N ILE A 50 -6.84 15.70 -9.04
CA ILE A 50 -7.60 15.55 -10.29
C ILE A 50 -7.05 14.40 -11.13
N ASP A 51 -5.73 14.35 -11.29
CA ASP A 51 -5.05 13.37 -12.14
C ASP A 51 -5.00 11.99 -11.48
N GLY A 52 -4.76 11.91 -10.16
CA GLY A 52 -4.63 10.65 -9.41
C GLY A 52 -5.76 9.64 -9.65
N PRO A 53 -7.04 10.02 -9.42
CA PRO A 53 -8.17 9.13 -9.70
C PRO A 53 -8.29 8.75 -11.18
N SER A 54 -7.89 9.63 -12.10
CA SER A 54 -7.93 9.36 -13.55
C SER A 54 -6.87 8.35 -13.96
N VAL A 55 -5.67 8.43 -13.38
CA VAL A 55 -4.59 7.44 -13.56
C VAL A 55 -5.02 6.08 -12.99
N ALA A 56 -5.59 6.05 -11.78
CA ALA A 56 -6.04 4.81 -11.16
C ALA A 56 -7.11 4.09 -11.99
N ARG A 57 -8.09 4.82 -12.54
CA ARG A 57 -9.11 4.24 -13.43
C ARG A 57 -8.51 3.68 -14.71
N SER A 58 -7.60 4.42 -15.35
CA SER A 58 -6.91 3.93 -16.55
C SER A 58 -6.06 2.69 -16.27
N ALA A 59 -5.41 2.63 -15.10
CA ALA A 59 -4.67 1.45 -14.66
C ALA A 59 -5.61 0.24 -14.47
N MET A 60 -6.75 0.44 -13.81
CA MET A 60 -7.74 -0.63 -13.60
C MET A 60 -8.36 -1.14 -14.91
N GLU A 61 -8.61 -0.26 -15.88
CA GLU A 61 -9.03 -0.66 -17.22
C GLU A 61 -7.97 -1.52 -17.92
N LEU A 62 -6.69 -1.15 -17.80
CA LEU A 62 -5.60 -1.94 -18.36
C LEU A 62 -5.48 -3.29 -17.66
N ILE A 63 -5.62 -3.32 -16.34
CA ILE A 63 -5.65 -4.56 -15.54
C ILE A 63 -6.78 -5.46 -16.07
N ARG A 64 -8.03 -4.98 -16.08
CA ARG A 64 -9.20 -5.73 -16.58
C ARG A 64 -9.08 -6.17 -18.05
N SER A 65 -8.26 -5.50 -18.85
CA SER A 65 -8.01 -5.90 -20.24
C SER A 65 -7.08 -7.11 -20.38
N ARG A 66 -6.28 -7.43 -19.36
CA ARG A 66 -5.29 -8.52 -19.36
C ARG A 66 -5.62 -9.64 -18.39
N ILE A 67 -6.35 -9.35 -17.32
CA ILE A 67 -6.75 -10.31 -16.28
C ILE A 67 -8.23 -10.20 -15.96
N SER A 68 -8.84 -11.34 -15.68
CA SER A 68 -10.24 -11.51 -15.35
C SER A 68 -10.39 -12.33 -14.07
N GLN A 69 -11.56 -12.26 -13.42
CA GLN A 69 -11.81 -12.98 -12.16
C GLN A 69 -11.61 -14.51 -12.30
N GLU A 70 -11.83 -15.06 -13.49
CA GLU A 70 -11.71 -16.49 -13.78
C GLU A 70 -10.27 -16.97 -13.99
N ASP A 71 -9.32 -16.06 -14.19
CA ASP A 71 -7.89 -16.39 -14.28
C ASP A 71 -7.30 -16.78 -12.91
N PHE A 72 -8.02 -16.52 -11.82
CA PHE A 72 -7.58 -16.74 -10.44
C PHE A 72 -8.17 -18.00 -9.83
N GLY A 73 -7.30 -18.73 -9.13
CA GLY A 73 -7.65 -19.92 -8.36
C GLY A 73 -7.77 -19.64 -6.87
N ASP A 74 -8.09 -20.69 -6.13
CA ASP A 74 -7.96 -20.74 -4.67
C ASP A 74 -6.80 -21.67 -4.28
N TRP A 75 -6.50 -21.74 -2.98
CA TRP A 75 -5.44 -22.61 -2.47
C TRP A 75 -5.76 -24.10 -2.65
N THR A 76 -7.03 -24.52 -2.72
CA THR A 76 -7.40 -25.95 -2.84
C THR A 76 -6.94 -26.54 -4.17
N GLU A 77 -6.65 -25.69 -5.16
CA GLU A 77 -6.07 -26.10 -6.43
C GLU A 77 -4.58 -26.46 -6.33
N PHE A 78 -3.90 -26.03 -5.25
CA PHE A 78 -2.46 -26.18 -5.03
C PHE A 78 -2.09 -26.98 -3.78
N TYR A 79 -2.99 -27.08 -2.80
CA TYR A 79 -2.79 -27.78 -1.53
C TYR A 79 -3.95 -28.75 -1.26
N SER A 80 -3.62 -29.91 -0.70
CA SER A 80 -4.63 -30.84 -0.20
C SER A 80 -5.23 -30.36 1.13
N PRO A 81 -6.47 -30.77 1.48
CA PRO A 81 -7.07 -30.43 2.77
C PRO A 81 -6.25 -30.89 3.98
N ASP A 82 -5.58 -32.04 3.86
CA ASP A 82 -4.73 -32.57 4.93
C ASP A 82 -3.46 -31.71 5.08
N GLU A 83 -2.82 -31.29 3.99
CA GLU A 83 -1.69 -30.35 4.03
C GLU A 83 -2.11 -29.02 4.67
N VAL A 84 -3.26 -28.46 4.33
CA VAL A 84 -3.75 -27.22 4.96
C VAL A 84 -4.12 -27.43 6.43
N SER A 85 -4.70 -28.57 6.78
CA SER A 85 -5.01 -28.90 8.17
C SER A 85 -3.74 -29.06 9.01
N ASP A 86 -2.71 -29.72 8.48
CA ASP A 86 -1.42 -29.89 9.16
C ASP A 86 -0.72 -28.54 9.34
N LEU A 87 -0.76 -27.67 8.33
CA LEU A 87 -0.26 -26.30 8.42
C LEU A 87 -0.97 -25.48 9.51
N ILE A 88 -2.28 -25.63 9.64
CA ILE A 88 -3.07 -24.97 10.70
C ILE A 88 -2.80 -25.60 12.08
N ALA A 89 -2.59 -26.91 12.15
CA ALA A 89 -2.50 -27.66 13.41
C ALA A 89 -1.11 -27.66 14.07
N ASP A 90 -0.01 -27.52 13.31
CA ASP A 90 1.36 -27.53 13.84
C ASP A 90 1.76 -26.25 14.61
N GLY A 91 0.88 -25.24 14.64
CA GLY A 91 1.13 -23.99 15.37
C GLY A 91 2.23 -23.11 14.76
N ASP A 92 2.72 -23.44 13.57
CA ASP A 92 3.64 -22.63 12.76
C ASP A 92 2.94 -21.42 12.11
N LEU A 93 1.61 -21.43 12.06
CA LEU A 93 0.80 -20.27 11.76
C LEU A 93 0.38 -19.64 13.10
N GLU A 94 0.93 -18.46 13.44
CA GLU A 94 0.20 -17.55 14.35
C GLU A 94 -1.23 -17.40 13.81
N GLU A 95 -2.25 -17.23 14.65
CA GLU A 95 -3.69 -17.42 14.32
C GLU A 95 -4.23 -16.69 13.04
N SER A 96 -3.48 -15.76 12.45
CA SER A 96 -3.87 -14.83 11.38
C SER A 96 -4.05 -15.37 9.93
N PRO A 97 -3.27 -16.34 9.39
CA PRO A 97 -3.44 -16.83 8.00
C PRO A 97 -4.59 -17.85 7.84
N SER A 98 -4.99 -18.50 8.93
CA SER A 98 -6.00 -19.56 8.94
C SER A 98 -7.37 -19.10 8.40
N TYR A 99 -7.71 -17.83 8.61
CA TYR A 99 -8.95 -17.23 8.14
C TYR A 99 -9.05 -17.20 6.61
N TYR A 100 -7.99 -16.81 5.91
CA TYR A 100 -7.98 -16.75 4.44
C TYR A 100 -8.04 -18.15 3.84
N LEU A 101 -7.29 -19.08 4.43
CA LEU A 101 -7.25 -20.48 4.00
C LEU A 101 -8.56 -21.22 4.29
N ALA A 102 -9.43 -20.80 5.20
CA ALA A 102 -10.69 -21.52 5.42
C ALA A 102 -11.67 -21.45 4.22
N ASP A 103 -11.70 -20.32 3.52
CA ASP A 103 -12.74 -20.01 2.51
C ASP A 103 -12.24 -20.04 1.04
N GLY A 104 -11.01 -20.52 0.80
CA GLY A 104 -10.42 -20.46 -0.54
C GLY A 104 -9.98 -19.04 -0.94
N ASP A 105 -9.80 -18.17 0.05
CA ASP A 105 -9.43 -16.77 -0.10
C ASP A 105 -7.93 -16.58 0.16
N TRP A 106 -7.41 -15.39 -0.15
CA TRP A 106 -6.02 -15.04 0.09
C TRP A 106 -5.87 -13.54 0.36
N PRO A 107 -4.91 -13.13 1.21
CA PRO A 107 -4.72 -11.75 1.63
C PRO A 107 -4.28 -10.87 0.47
N TRP A 108 -3.98 -9.60 0.75
CA TRP A 108 -3.28 -8.76 -0.22
C TRP A 108 -1.92 -9.38 -0.55
N LEU A 109 -1.70 -9.67 -1.82
CA LEU A 109 -0.47 -10.22 -2.38
C LEU A 109 0.03 -9.29 -3.48
N ARG A 110 1.35 -9.09 -3.52
CA ARG A 110 2.00 -8.38 -4.62
C ARG A 110 2.35 -9.37 -5.74
N PRO A 111 2.05 -9.02 -7.00
CA PRO A 111 2.64 -9.66 -8.16
C PRO A 111 4.18 -9.71 -8.08
N ALA A 112 4.80 -10.68 -8.74
CA ALA A 112 6.25 -10.80 -8.79
C ALA A 112 6.88 -9.64 -9.57
N LEU A 113 8.06 -9.20 -9.16
CA LEU A 113 8.85 -8.16 -9.85
C LEU A 113 10.00 -8.82 -10.60
N VAL A 114 10.22 -8.46 -11.87
CA VAL A 114 11.37 -8.98 -12.62
C VAL A 114 12.67 -8.48 -12.01
N ASP A 115 13.61 -9.40 -11.76
CA ASP A 115 14.95 -9.07 -11.28
C ASP A 115 15.86 -8.67 -12.46
N PRO A 116 16.24 -7.39 -12.59
CA PRO A 116 17.08 -6.93 -13.69
C PRO A 116 18.54 -7.46 -13.61
N ASP A 117 18.99 -7.96 -12.45
CA ASP A 117 20.33 -8.52 -12.31
C ASP A 117 20.42 -9.95 -12.89
N ASN A 118 19.29 -10.66 -12.95
CA ASN A 118 19.21 -12.07 -13.35
C ASN A 118 18.44 -12.30 -14.67
N TYR A 119 17.56 -11.37 -15.06
CA TYR A 119 16.81 -11.47 -16.32
C TYR A 119 17.50 -10.68 -17.45
N PRO A 120 17.83 -11.32 -18.60
CA PRO A 120 18.73 -10.73 -19.60
C PRO A 120 18.10 -9.64 -20.49
N ASP A 121 16.77 -9.51 -20.53
CA ASP A 121 16.08 -8.54 -21.38
C ASP A 121 15.73 -7.26 -20.61
N ALA A 122 16.46 -6.19 -20.91
CA ALA A 122 16.27 -4.87 -20.30
C ALA A 122 14.87 -4.27 -20.54
N ALA A 123 14.10 -4.75 -21.52
CA ALA A 123 12.72 -4.32 -21.73
C ALA A 123 11.79 -4.69 -20.56
N TYR A 124 12.16 -5.71 -19.78
CA TYR A 124 11.43 -6.16 -18.59
C TYR A 124 11.92 -5.51 -17.30
N ARG A 125 12.84 -4.54 -17.37
CA ARG A 125 13.30 -3.82 -16.18
C ARG A 125 12.11 -3.14 -15.50
N GLY A 126 11.84 -3.55 -14.25
CA GLY A 126 10.70 -3.09 -13.47
C GLY A 126 9.34 -3.58 -13.99
N ALA A 127 9.32 -4.63 -14.80
CA ALA A 127 8.08 -5.29 -15.18
C ALA A 127 7.53 -6.10 -14.01
N VAL A 128 6.21 -6.16 -13.93
CA VAL A 128 5.46 -6.95 -12.97
C VAL A 128 4.92 -8.19 -13.68
N ASP A 129 5.19 -9.37 -13.13
CA ASP A 129 4.68 -10.66 -13.60
C ASP A 129 3.64 -11.19 -12.60
N VAL A 130 2.36 -11.15 -13.00
CA VAL A 130 1.23 -11.39 -12.08
C VAL A 130 1.22 -12.81 -11.54
N PHE A 131 1.41 -13.79 -12.41
CA PHE A 131 1.37 -15.21 -12.04
C PHE A 131 2.76 -15.84 -11.97
N ASN A 132 3.79 -14.99 -11.97
CA ASN A 132 5.19 -15.37 -11.95
C ASN A 132 5.59 -16.43 -12.99
N TRP A 133 5.17 -16.19 -14.23
CA TRP A 133 5.49 -17.05 -15.36
C TRP A 133 6.99 -17.13 -15.64
N LEU A 134 7.74 -16.04 -15.43
CA LEU A 134 9.20 -16.00 -15.55
C LEU A 134 9.87 -16.79 -14.43
N GLY A 135 9.48 -16.57 -13.17
CA GLY A 135 10.01 -17.29 -12.02
C GLY A 135 9.77 -18.79 -12.08
N ALA A 136 8.63 -19.22 -12.64
CA ALA A 136 8.35 -20.65 -12.87
C ALA A 136 9.35 -21.36 -13.79
N ARG A 137 10.08 -20.62 -14.63
CA ARG A 137 11.15 -21.17 -15.49
C ARG A 137 12.51 -21.12 -14.83
N ASN A 138 12.74 -20.08 -14.04
CA ASN A 138 13.94 -19.91 -13.24
C ASN A 138 13.61 -18.97 -12.09
N SER A 139 13.67 -19.47 -10.86
CA SER A 139 13.35 -18.74 -9.64
C SER A 139 14.12 -17.43 -9.52
N ASP A 140 15.34 -17.36 -10.08
CA ASP A 140 16.19 -16.18 -10.02
C ASP A 140 15.68 -15.01 -10.91
N TYR A 141 14.76 -15.25 -11.85
CA TYR A 141 14.29 -14.21 -12.78
C TYR A 141 13.37 -13.17 -12.15
N THR A 142 12.83 -13.45 -10.97
CA THR A 142 11.82 -12.61 -10.32
C THR A 142 11.99 -12.60 -8.82
N ILE A 143 11.65 -11.49 -8.20
CA ILE A 143 11.54 -11.36 -6.74
C ILE A 143 10.06 -11.40 -6.35
N THR A 144 9.75 -12.16 -5.29
CA THR A 144 8.42 -12.24 -4.66
C THR A 144 8.52 -11.89 -3.18
N ASP A 145 7.38 -11.75 -2.49
CA ASP A 145 7.35 -11.46 -1.06
C ASP A 145 7.78 -12.64 -0.17
N LEU A 146 7.94 -13.83 -0.76
CA LEU A 146 8.39 -15.02 -0.06
C LEU A 146 9.74 -14.82 0.64
N GLU A 147 10.69 -14.13 -0.02
CA GLU A 147 12.05 -13.95 0.52
C GLU A 147 12.08 -13.10 1.80
N THR A 148 11.05 -12.28 2.00
CA THR A 148 10.93 -11.34 3.11
C THR A 148 10.03 -11.81 4.24
N ASP A 149 8.98 -12.57 3.93
CA ASP A 149 7.97 -13.01 4.89
C ASP A 149 7.47 -14.42 4.49
N SER A 150 8.36 -15.41 4.66
CA SER A 150 8.12 -16.81 4.30
C SER A 150 7.09 -17.49 5.18
N GLY A 151 6.86 -17.02 6.41
CA GLY A 151 5.89 -17.63 7.32
C GLY A 151 4.44 -17.33 6.93
N TYR A 152 4.14 -16.07 6.58
CA TYR A 152 2.77 -15.63 6.37
C TYR A 152 2.26 -15.90 4.94
N TYR A 153 3.09 -15.64 3.92
CA TYR A 153 2.62 -15.62 2.53
C TYR A 153 2.85 -16.91 1.76
N GLU A 154 3.80 -17.76 2.18
CA GLU A 154 4.19 -18.97 1.44
C GLU A 154 2.98 -19.84 1.07
N TYR A 155 2.03 -19.98 1.99
CA TYR A 155 0.85 -20.83 1.82
C TYR A 155 -0.28 -20.17 1.03
N CYS A 156 -0.24 -18.85 0.87
CA CYS A 156 -1.23 -18.09 0.10
C CYS A 156 -0.84 -17.95 -1.39
N PHE A 157 0.35 -18.39 -1.77
CA PHE A 157 0.82 -18.39 -3.16
C PHE A 157 0.52 -19.70 -3.89
N SER A 158 0.39 -19.61 -5.21
CA SER A 158 0.42 -20.77 -6.11
C SER A 158 1.76 -21.51 -6.02
N ARG A 159 1.79 -22.81 -6.31
CA ARG A 159 3.00 -23.64 -6.25
C ARG A 159 3.41 -24.21 -7.60
N ASN A 160 4.71 -24.43 -7.77
CA ASN A 160 5.25 -25.16 -8.91
C ASN A 160 5.11 -26.68 -8.72
N LEU A 161 4.03 -27.24 -9.27
CA LEU A 161 3.76 -28.67 -9.17
C LEU A 161 4.63 -29.53 -10.11
N ASN A 162 5.40 -28.91 -11.02
CA ASN A 162 6.33 -29.61 -11.91
C ASN A 162 7.74 -29.71 -11.31
N ALA A 163 7.96 -29.18 -10.11
CA ALA A 163 9.25 -29.27 -9.44
C ALA A 163 9.64 -30.74 -9.25
N GLN A 164 10.79 -31.13 -9.81
CA GLN A 164 11.23 -32.54 -9.87
C GLN A 164 11.79 -33.07 -8.54
N SER A 165 11.72 -32.30 -7.45
CA SER A 165 12.13 -32.72 -6.10
C SER A 165 11.14 -32.23 -5.05
N ASP A 166 10.78 -33.11 -4.12
CA ASP A 166 9.80 -32.90 -3.03
C ASP A 166 10.10 -31.68 -2.12
N GLY A 167 11.29 -31.11 -2.18
CA GLY A 167 11.71 -29.92 -1.42
C GLY A 167 11.70 -28.60 -2.21
N TYR A 168 11.17 -28.58 -3.44
CA TYR A 168 11.15 -27.41 -4.34
C TYR A 168 9.73 -27.11 -4.84
N LEU A 169 8.71 -27.28 -4.00
CA LEU A 169 7.38 -26.72 -4.26
C LEU A 169 7.43 -25.20 -4.07
N ASP A 170 8.26 -24.51 -4.86
CA ASP A 170 8.50 -23.09 -4.71
C ASP A 170 7.20 -22.35 -5.01
N PRO A 171 6.77 -21.44 -4.13
CA PRO A 171 5.62 -20.62 -4.40
C PRO A 171 5.94 -19.71 -5.58
N LEU A 172 5.11 -19.80 -6.61
CA LEU A 172 5.25 -19.06 -7.85
C LEU A 172 4.75 -17.64 -7.64
N GLY A 173 3.56 -17.42 -7.09
CA GLY A 173 3.04 -16.08 -6.92
C GLY A 173 1.53 -16.10 -6.78
N ILE A 174 0.84 -15.08 -7.29
CA ILE A 174 -0.61 -14.95 -7.15
C ILE A 174 -1.32 -16.25 -7.60
N PRO A 175 -2.26 -16.81 -6.81
CA PRO A 175 -2.98 -18.03 -7.20
C PRO A 175 -3.72 -17.90 -8.54
N PHE A 176 -3.34 -18.71 -9.53
CA PHE A 176 -3.99 -18.79 -10.84
C PHE A 176 -4.95 -19.99 -10.92
N SER A 177 -5.95 -19.93 -11.79
CA SER A 177 -6.88 -21.05 -11.98
C SER A 177 -6.28 -22.13 -12.87
N ARG A 178 -6.41 -23.38 -12.45
CA ARG A 178 -5.97 -24.60 -13.11
C ARG A 178 -7.07 -25.30 -13.90
N ARG A 179 -8.22 -24.64 -14.15
CA ARG A 179 -9.40 -25.20 -14.85
C ARG A 179 -9.09 -25.96 -16.15
N ASP A 180 -8.03 -25.58 -16.86
CA ASP A 180 -7.63 -26.17 -18.15
C ASP A 180 -6.51 -27.24 -18.05
N LEU A 181 -6.20 -27.77 -16.85
CA LEU A 181 -5.03 -28.63 -16.61
C LEU A 181 -3.70 -27.98 -17.02
N ARG A 182 -3.66 -26.65 -17.12
CA ARG A 182 -2.40 -25.93 -17.35
C ARG A 182 -1.49 -26.19 -16.15
N THR A 183 -0.30 -26.72 -16.44
CA THR A 183 0.76 -26.89 -15.46
C THR A 183 1.58 -25.61 -15.29
N ASP A 184 1.54 -24.74 -16.29
CA ASP A 184 2.32 -23.50 -16.32
C ASP A 184 1.42 -22.29 -15.98
N PRO A 185 1.94 -21.30 -15.22
CA PRO A 185 1.21 -20.08 -14.96
C PRO A 185 0.81 -19.31 -16.24
N PRO A 186 -0.28 -18.54 -16.24
CA PRO A 186 -0.59 -17.65 -17.36
C PRO A 186 0.48 -16.55 -17.53
N GLN A 187 0.84 -16.24 -18.78
CA GLN A 187 1.78 -15.16 -19.06
C GLN A 187 1.07 -13.80 -19.04
N VAL A 188 1.07 -13.14 -17.88
CA VAL A 188 0.49 -11.81 -17.70
C VAL A 188 1.53 -10.89 -17.11
N ILE A 189 2.07 -10.01 -17.97
CA ILE A 189 3.16 -9.09 -17.60
C ILE A 189 2.74 -7.65 -17.86
N PHE A 190 3.02 -6.76 -16.91
CA PHE A 190 2.87 -5.32 -17.03
C PHE A 190 4.25 -4.67 -17.04
N THR A 191 4.63 -4.11 -18.18
CA THR A 191 5.92 -3.43 -18.35
C THR A 191 5.94 -2.09 -17.61
N MET A 192 7.13 -1.53 -17.43
CA MET A 192 7.26 -0.19 -16.85
C MET A 192 6.49 0.87 -17.67
N SER A 193 6.47 0.75 -19.00
CA SER A 193 5.71 1.66 -19.87
C SER A 193 4.19 1.57 -19.65
N ASP A 194 3.66 0.37 -19.38
CA ASP A 194 2.25 0.19 -19.04
C ASP A 194 1.88 0.92 -17.74
N ARG A 195 2.84 1.00 -16.81
CA ARG A 195 2.66 1.50 -15.45
C ARG A 195 3.04 2.97 -15.27
N THR A 196 3.06 3.72 -16.36
CA THR A 196 3.43 5.14 -16.39
C THR A 196 2.32 6.01 -16.95
N TRP A 197 2.18 7.22 -16.39
CA TRP A 197 1.24 8.22 -16.88
C TRP A 197 1.88 9.61 -16.99
N PRO A 198 1.69 10.35 -18.09
CA PRO A 198 1.01 9.92 -19.32
C PRO A 198 1.73 8.74 -20.01
N PRO A 199 1.02 7.90 -20.78
CA PRO A 199 1.62 6.77 -21.48
C PRO A 199 2.75 7.24 -22.40
N THR A 200 3.90 6.57 -22.35
CA THR A 200 5.12 6.97 -23.07
C THR A 200 5.07 6.60 -24.56
N GLY A 201 4.08 7.11 -25.29
CA GLY A 201 3.89 6.83 -26.72
C GLY A 201 4.80 7.64 -27.68
N SER A 202 5.53 8.65 -27.17
CA SER A 202 6.54 9.41 -27.93
C SER A 202 7.58 10.00 -26.98
N GLU A 203 8.85 10.11 -27.41
CA GLU A 203 10.02 10.57 -26.62
C GLU A 203 9.84 11.92 -25.88
N LYS A 204 8.78 12.68 -26.18
CA LYS A 204 8.49 13.99 -25.57
C LYS A 204 7.60 13.93 -24.32
N GLN A 205 6.89 12.84 -24.06
CA GLN A 205 6.05 12.73 -22.87
C GLN A 205 6.85 12.10 -21.73
N VAL A 206 7.13 12.91 -20.72
CA VAL A 206 7.81 12.44 -19.50
C VAL A 206 6.76 11.91 -18.55
N PRO A 207 6.93 10.69 -18.01
CA PRO A 207 6.01 10.16 -17.01
C PRO A 207 6.00 11.08 -15.79
N GLN A 208 4.81 11.36 -15.27
CA GLN A 208 4.58 12.20 -14.11
C GLN A 208 4.08 11.37 -12.94
N TYR A 209 3.26 10.36 -13.23
CA TYR A 209 2.71 9.43 -12.27
C TYR A 209 3.07 8.01 -12.66
N PHE A 210 3.14 7.18 -11.64
CA PHE A 210 3.43 5.75 -11.71
C PHE A 210 2.37 5.04 -10.90
N TRP A 211 2.13 3.78 -11.24
CA TRP A 211 1.22 2.97 -10.46
C TRP A 211 1.72 1.54 -10.29
N ASP A 212 1.43 1.00 -9.11
CA ASP A 212 1.61 -0.40 -8.76
C ASP A 212 0.30 -0.92 -8.20
N PHE A 213 0.18 -2.24 -8.09
CA PHE A 213 -1.05 -2.84 -7.59
C PHE A 213 -0.79 -4.12 -6.80
N MET A 214 -1.78 -4.46 -6.01
CA MET A 214 -1.87 -5.72 -5.29
C MET A 214 -3.19 -6.37 -5.61
N LEU A 215 -3.27 -7.67 -5.37
CA LEU A 215 -4.48 -8.44 -5.55
C LEU A 215 -4.86 -9.08 -4.22
N ALA A 216 -6.14 -9.27 -3.97
CA ALA A 216 -6.64 -10.10 -2.87
C ALA A 216 -7.85 -10.89 -3.34
N ARG A 217 -8.15 -12.02 -2.71
CA ARG A 217 -9.40 -12.76 -2.93
C ARG A 217 -10.18 -12.80 -1.63
N ARG A 218 -11.45 -12.36 -1.70
CA ARG A 218 -12.37 -12.30 -0.56
C ARG A 218 -13.78 -12.69 -0.99
N GLY A 219 -14.39 -13.63 -0.28
CA GLY A 219 -15.69 -14.18 -0.62
C GLY A 219 -15.74 -14.73 -2.05
N GLY A 220 -14.64 -15.32 -2.53
CA GLY A 220 -14.51 -15.83 -3.89
C GLY A 220 -14.42 -14.79 -5.01
N ALA A 221 -14.37 -13.49 -4.66
CA ALA A 221 -14.14 -12.40 -5.59
C ALA A 221 -12.72 -11.87 -5.47
N VAL A 222 -12.10 -11.56 -6.62
CA VAL A 222 -10.76 -10.97 -6.66
C VAL A 222 -10.88 -9.45 -6.71
N TYR A 223 -10.10 -8.79 -5.88
CA TYR A 223 -10.00 -7.34 -5.77
C TYR A 223 -8.60 -6.91 -6.16
N ALA A 224 -8.48 -5.75 -6.79
CA ALA A 224 -7.23 -5.08 -7.09
C ALA A 224 -7.15 -3.76 -6.31
N ALA A 225 -6.04 -3.56 -5.61
CA ALA A 225 -5.69 -2.31 -4.97
C ALA A 225 -4.62 -1.61 -5.83
N VAL A 226 -4.96 -0.49 -6.48
CA VAL A 226 -4.06 0.30 -7.32
C VAL A 226 -3.54 1.50 -6.53
N PHE A 227 -2.22 1.61 -6.44
CA PHE A 227 -1.50 2.69 -5.77
C PHE A 227 -0.89 3.62 -6.81
N VAL A 228 -1.29 4.89 -6.78
CA VAL A 228 -0.76 5.94 -7.67
C VAL A 228 0.18 6.82 -6.89
N TYR A 229 1.36 7.04 -7.44
CA TYR A 229 2.41 7.87 -6.83
C TYR A 229 3.21 8.65 -7.88
N ARG A 230 3.96 9.65 -7.43
CA ARG A 230 4.90 10.41 -8.27
C ARG A 230 6.29 10.40 -7.67
N ILE A 231 7.30 10.67 -8.49
CA ILE A 231 8.69 10.77 -8.05
C ILE A 231 9.02 12.22 -7.70
N ALA A 232 9.64 12.42 -6.53
CA ALA A 232 10.15 13.73 -6.14
C ALA A 232 11.49 14.04 -6.86
N GLY A 233 11.73 15.32 -7.13
CA GLY A 233 12.95 15.79 -7.82
C GLY A 233 12.80 16.02 -9.33
N GLY A 234 11.58 15.90 -9.87
CA GLY A 234 11.24 16.44 -11.18
C GLY A 234 11.52 15.50 -12.36
N VAL A 235 11.63 16.10 -13.55
CA VAL A 235 11.55 15.42 -14.85
C VAL A 235 12.70 14.42 -15.07
N GLU A 236 13.94 14.75 -14.67
CA GLU A 236 15.10 13.86 -14.85
C GLU A 236 14.99 12.59 -14.01
N ASN A 237 14.56 12.75 -12.75
CA ASN A 237 14.29 11.64 -11.85
C ASN A 237 13.18 10.75 -12.40
N ALA A 238 12.07 11.35 -12.86
CA ALA A 238 10.96 10.60 -13.42
C ALA A 238 11.33 9.80 -14.68
N ARG A 239 12.26 10.29 -15.52
CA ARG A 239 12.73 9.56 -16.71
C ARG A 239 13.60 8.34 -16.40
N SER A 240 14.33 8.39 -15.30
CA SER A 240 15.30 7.35 -14.93
C SER A 240 14.74 6.36 -13.91
N TRP A 241 13.59 6.68 -13.33
CA TRP A 241 12.86 5.84 -12.40
C TRP A 241 12.33 4.57 -13.05
N ALA A 242 12.51 3.46 -12.34
CA ALA A 242 11.81 2.21 -12.53
C ALA A 242 11.64 1.55 -11.16
N VAL A 243 10.57 0.77 -10.98
CA VAL A 243 10.43 -0.08 -9.79
C VAL A 243 11.48 -1.17 -9.89
N GLU A 244 12.40 -1.22 -8.94
CA GLU A 244 13.49 -2.21 -8.91
C GLU A 244 13.56 -2.83 -7.52
N PRO A 245 14.09 -4.07 -7.39
CA PRO A 245 14.26 -4.68 -6.09
C PRO A 245 15.02 -3.77 -5.11
N ALA A 246 14.50 -3.65 -3.89
CA ALA A 246 15.18 -3.03 -2.77
C ALA A 246 15.98 -4.09 -2.00
N ARG A 247 17.20 -3.76 -1.56
CA ARG A 247 18.02 -4.67 -0.76
C ARG A 247 17.74 -4.46 0.72
N ILE A 248 17.35 -5.53 1.41
CA ILE A 248 17.19 -5.52 2.87
C ILE A 248 18.26 -6.44 3.49
N GLY A 249 19.32 -5.84 4.04
CA GLY A 249 20.35 -6.61 4.73
C GLY A 249 21.21 -7.48 3.82
N ALA A 250 21.79 -8.55 4.39
CA ALA A 250 22.82 -9.37 3.74
C ALA A 250 22.24 -10.30 2.66
N GLY A 251 22.03 -9.76 1.46
CA GLY A 251 21.75 -10.54 0.25
C GLY A 251 20.27 -10.79 -0.08
N ARG A 252 19.33 -10.24 0.68
CA ARG A 252 17.88 -10.35 0.37
C ARG A 252 17.39 -9.19 -0.46
N SER A 253 16.51 -9.49 -1.41
CA SER A 253 15.81 -8.51 -2.24
C SER A 253 14.33 -8.50 -1.87
N GLN A 254 13.68 -7.35 -2.05
CA GLN A 254 12.23 -7.26 -1.91
C GLN A 254 11.64 -6.34 -2.97
N ILE A 255 10.36 -6.54 -3.22
CA ILE A 255 9.56 -5.58 -3.96
C ILE A 255 9.42 -4.32 -3.08
N PRO A 256 9.79 -3.12 -3.56
CA PRO A 256 9.79 -1.93 -2.71
C PRO A 256 8.41 -1.27 -2.56
N VAL A 257 7.48 -1.48 -3.51
CA VAL A 257 6.20 -0.76 -3.58
C VAL A 257 5.11 -1.68 -4.14
N PRO A 258 3.89 -1.67 -3.58
CA PRO A 258 3.50 -1.06 -2.30
C PRO A 258 4.21 -1.77 -1.14
N ALA A 259 4.55 -1.09 -0.04
CA ALA A 259 5.19 -1.71 1.11
C ALA A 259 4.14 -2.17 2.13
N ALA A 260 4.42 -3.25 2.85
CA ALA A 260 3.64 -3.72 3.99
C ALA A 260 4.28 -3.27 5.31
N SER A 261 3.45 -2.97 6.30
CA SER A 261 3.85 -2.89 7.71
C SER A 261 2.90 -3.72 8.54
N GLU A 262 3.45 -4.63 9.33
CA GLU A 262 2.73 -5.32 10.38
C GLU A 262 2.58 -4.39 11.58
N LEU A 263 1.43 -4.50 12.24
CA LEU A 263 1.14 -3.75 13.43
C LEU A 263 1.44 -4.61 14.66
N ALA A 264 2.35 -4.13 15.51
CA ALA A 264 2.61 -4.74 16.80
C ALA A 264 1.37 -4.68 17.72
N GLU A 265 0.56 -3.65 17.55
CA GLU A 265 -0.74 -3.51 18.21
C GLU A 265 -1.83 -3.30 17.16
N LEU A 266 -2.77 -4.23 17.18
CA LEU A 266 -3.91 -4.30 16.29
C LEU A 266 -4.83 -3.07 16.39
N TRP A 267 -5.33 -2.57 15.26
CA TRP A 267 -6.35 -1.50 15.27
C TRP A 267 -7.77 -2.07 15.29
N ASN A 268 -8.57 -1.54 16.19
CA ASN A 268 -9.98 -1.83 16.30
C ASN A 268 -10.82 -0.75 15.60
N VAL A 269 -12.09 -1.07 15.42
CA VAL A 269 -13.09 -0.15 14.89
C VAL A 269 -13.09 1.17 15.67
N GLY A 270 -12.93 2.29 14.97
CA GLY A 270 -12.94 3.64 15.54
C GLY A 270 -11.57 4.18 16.01
N ASP A 271 -10.50 3.37 15.98
CA ASP A 271 -9.17 3.82 16.40
C ASP A 271 -8.60 4.92 15.48
N GLY A 272 -8.99 4.95 14.20
CA GLY A 272 -8.57 5.95 13.21
C GLY A 272 -8.86 7.42 13.60
N ASN A 273 -9.83 7.65 14.50
CA ASN A 273 -10.19 8.98 15.00
C ASN A 273 -9.41 9.42 16.25
N GLY A 274 -8.50 8.57 16.77
CA GLY A 274 -7.75 8.85 17.99
C GLY A 274 -8.68 9.20 19.17
N PHE A 275 -9.79 8.46 19.34
CA PHE A 275 -10.73 8.71 20.43
C PHE A 275 -10.05 8.38 21.78
N ASN A 276 -9.69 9.43 22.51
CA ASN A 276 -9.10 9.43 23.85
C ASN A 276 -7.71 8.77 23.99
N ARG A 277 -7.13 8.20 22.92
CA ARG A 277 -5.75 7.70 22.84
C ARG A 277 -5.19 7.87 21.42
N PRO A 278 -3.86 7.93 21.25
CA PRO A 278 -3.22 7.79 19.94
C PRO A 278 -3.64 6.50 19.22
N LEU A 279 -3.55 6.53 17.89
CA LEU A 279 -3.64 5.33 17.07
C LEU A 279 -2.57 4.31 17.53
N PRO A 280 -2.90 3.02 17.74
CA PRO A 280 -1.92 2.03 18.19
C PRO A 280 -0.69 1.96 17.27
N GLY A 281 0.48 1.76 17.86
CA GLY A 281 1.77 1.81 17.14
C GLY A 281 2.29 3.22 16.83
N THR A 282 1.60 4.29 17.27
CA THR A 282 2.05 5.68 17.04
C THR A 282 2.55 6.40 18.30
N GLU A 283 2.58 5.70 19.43
CA GLU A 283 2.98 6.25 20.73
C GLU A 283 4.51 6.31 20.93
N GLY A 284 5.28 5.53 20.16
CA GLY A 284 6.74 5.41 20.27
C GLY A 284 7.53 6.44 19.46
N ASP A 285 8.84 6.24 19.40
CA ASP A 285 9.75 7.03 18.57
C ASP A 285 9.45 6.80 17.08
N PHE A 286 9.40 7.87 16.30
CA PHE A 286 9.22 7.81 14.85
C PHE A 286 10.56 8.09 14.17
N ASP A 287 10.99 7.20 13.28
CA ASP A 287 12.13 7.45 12.40
C ASP A 287 11.65 7.79 10.99
N PRO A 288 11.83 9.06 10.53
CA PRO A 288 11.54 9.45 9.15
C PRO A 288 12.33 8.68 8.08
N LEU A 289 13.43 8.04 8.44
CA LEU A 289 14.28 7.26 7.52
C LEU A 289 13.85 5.81 7.42
N ASP A 290 13.00 5.34 8.33
CA ASP A 290 12.47 3.98 8.30
C ASP A 290 11.31 3.91 7.28
N ALA A 291 11.54 3.12 6.23
CA ALA A 291 10.52 2.89 5.21
C ALA A 291 9.27 2.21 5.78
N SER A 292 9.41 1.36 6.81
CA SER A 292 8.28 0.69 7.45
C SER A 292 7.42 1.68 8.26
N ALA A 293 8.02 2.72 8.85
CA ALA A 293 7.28 3.79 9.53
C ALA A 293 6.61 4.79 8.57
N SER A 294 6.85 4.67 7.25
CA SER A 294 6.39 5.67 6.28
C SER A 294 4.86 5.74 6.13
N TRP A 295 4.11 4.77 6.65
CA TRP A 295 2.65 4.84 6.70
C TRP A 295 2.15 6.00 7.59
N GLN A 296 2.96 6.46 8.55
CA GLN A 296 2.57 7.52 9.49
C GLN A 296 2.69 8.94 8.92
N TYR A 297 3.19 9.12 7.68
CA TYR A 297 3.37 10.45 7.10
C TYR A 297 2.04 11.16 6.81
N PRO A 298 1.97 12.49 6.91
CA PRO A 298 0.82 13.26 6.44
C PRO A 298 0.62 13.06 4.93
N ASP A 299 -0.65 13.10 4.50
CA ASP A 299 -1.09 12.89 3.12
C ASP A 299 -0.77 11.48 2.56
N GLN A 300 -0.54 10.50 3.44
CA GLN A 300 -0.33 9.11 3.05
C GLN A 300 -1.67 8.41 2.79
N TRP A 301 -1.67 7.50 1.82
CA TRP A 301 -2.78 6.59 1.55
C TRP A 301 -2.41 5.18 2.01
N ILE A 302 -3.33 4.55 2.72
CA ILE A 302 -3.14 3.23 3.32
C ILE A 302 -4.28 2.32 2.88
N VAL A 303 -3.97 1.07 2.57
CA VAL A 303 -4.95 -0.02 2.44
C VAL A 303 -4.72 -0.98 3.59
N ASP A 304 -5.76 -1.27 4.36
CA ASP A 304 -5.67 -2.27 5.42
C ASP A 304 -5.83 -3.70 4.90
N ASN A 305 -5.61 -4.67 5.79
CA ASN A 305 -5.79 -6.11 5.56
C ASN A 305 -7.21 -6.50 5.09
N ILE A 306 -8.24 -5.71 5.36
CA ILE A 306 -9.64 -5.95 4.93
C ILE A 306 -10.04 -5.17 3.67
N GLY A 307 -9.14 -4.33 3.14
CA GLY A 307 -9.31 -3.57 1.89
C GLY A 307 -9.96 -2.20 2.04
N THR A 308 -10.10 -1.68 3.25
CA THR A 308 -10.48 -0.29 3.46
C THR A 308 -9.32 0.62 3.12
N ILE A 309 -9.65 1.76 2.51
CA ILE A 309 -8.69 2.82 2.22
C ILE A 309 -8.74 3.84 3.35
N HIS A 310 -7.59 4.14 3.94
CA HIS A 310 -7.41 5.20 4.93
C HIS A 310 -6.54 6.32 4.36
N HIS A 311 -6.85 7.55 4.72
CA HIS A 311 -6.02 8.72 4.38
C HIS A 311 -5.51 9.39 5.65
N VAL A 312 -4.20 9.62 5.75
CA VAL A 312 -3.58 10.24 6.92
C VAL A 312 -3.77 11.75 6.89
N GLU A 313 -4.80 12.23 7.58
CA GLU A 313 -5.10 13.66 7.74
C GLU A 313 -3.99 14.37 8.52
N ARG A 314 -3.52 13.73 9.59
CA ARG A 314 -2.44 14.26 10.42
C ARG A 314 -1.43 13.18 10.72
N GLY A 315 -0.22 13.35 10.23
CA GLY A 315 0.86 12.37 10.37
C GLY A 315 2.15 12.95 10.97
N ARG A 316 3.13 12.07 11.17
CA ARG A 316 4.46 12.37 11.70
C ARG A 316 5.46 12.55 10.55
N ASN A 317 6.31 13.56 10.64
CA ASN A 317 7.36 13.85 9.65
C ASN A 317 8.70 14.21 10.29
N ARG A 318 8.80 14.14 11.63
CA ARG A 318 10.01 14.42 12.40
C ARG A 318 10.14 13.42 13.55
N PRO A 319 11.37 13.10 13.96
CA PRO A 319 11.58 12.29 15.14
C PRO A 319 10.91 12.89 16.36
N ASN A 320 10.36 12.03 17.22
CA ASN A 320 9.73 12.39 18.49
C ASN A 320 8.63 13.46 18.35
N GLN A 321 8.00 13.55 17.18
CA GLN A 321 6.89 14.46 16.96
C GLN A 321 5.71 14.05 17.84
N ALA A 322 5.35 14.95 18.76
CA ALA A 322 4.17 14.86 19.61
C ALA A 322 3.15 15.92 19.21
N PHE A 323 1.87 15.60 19.36
CA PHE A 323 0.76 16.50 19.07
C PHE A 323 0.15 17.03 20.38
N SER A 324 -0.30 18.29 20.37
CA SER A 324 -0.79 18.98 21.56
C SER A 324 -2.04 18.37 22.18
N ASP A 325 -2.81 17.62 21.40
CA ASP A 325 -4.02 16.90 21.85
C ASP A 325 -3.72 15.48 22.33
N GLY A 326 -2.47 15.04 22.26
CA GLY A 326 -2.06 13.68 22.65
C GLY A 326 -2.65 12.58 21.76
N LYS A 327 -3.23 12.89 20.60
CA LYS A 327 -3.92 11.90 19.75
C LYS A 327 -3.06 11.30 18.63
N GLY A 328 -1.78 11.68 18.52
CA GLY A 328 -0.90 11.06 17.52
C GLY A 328 -1.33 11.29 16.07
N VAL A 329 -1.13 10.25 15.25
CA VAL A 329 -1.58 10.15 13.86
C VAL A 329 -3.11 10.07 13.81
N LEU A 330 -3.73 10.79 12.87
CA LEU A 330 -5.18 10.77 12.63
C LEU A 330 -5.48 10.36 11.20
N LEU A 331 -6.48 9.51 11.03
CA LEU A 331 -7.02 9.09 9.75
C LEU A 331 -8.30 9.90 9.46
N PHE A 332 -8.48 10.28 8.19
CA PHE A 332 -9.66 11.01 7.73
C PHE A 332 -10.93 10.15 7.80
N GLU A 333 -10.80 8.84 7.57
CA GLU A 333 -11.88 7.86 7.69
C GLU A 333 -11.58 6.91 8.87
N ASN A 334 -12.63 6.50 9.58
CA ASN A 334 -12.52 5.51 10.66
C ASN A 334 -12.14 4.15 10.10
N VAL A 335 -11.44 3.33 10.91
CA VAL A 335 -11.44 1.88 10.74
C VAL A 335 -12.90 1.39 10.79
N PRO A 336 -13.49 0.95 9.65
CA PRO A 336 -14.91 0.63 9.58
C PRO A 336 -15.19 -0.71 10.27
N SER A 337 -16.41 -0.87 10.78
CA SER A 337 -16.86 -2.10 11.45
C SER A 337 -17.21 -3.25 10.52
N SER A 338 -17.07 -3.09 9.20
CA SER A 338 -17.62 -4.03 8.24
C SER A 338 -16.63 -5.12 7.85
N PHE A 339 -17.00 -6.37 8.12
CA PHE A 339 -16.41 -7.52 7.46
C PHE A 339 -17.08 -7.78 6.09
N VAL A 340 -16.27 -8.05 5.06
CA VAL A 340 -16.71 -8.68 3.80
C VAL A 340 -16.74 -10.18 4.02
N GLY A 341 -17.87 -10.69 4.53
CA GLY A 341 -18.05 -12.13 4.78
C GLY A 341 -19.23 -12.49 5.69
N GLY A 342 -20.41 -11.93 5.41
CA GLY A 342 -21.67 -12.57 5.82
C GLY A 342 -22.14 -12.40 7.27
N LYS A 343 -21.51 -11.58 8.11
CA LYS A 343 -22.09 -11.16 9.41
C LYS A 343 -22.15 -9.64 9.54
N LEU A 344 -23.34 -9.13 9.81
CA LEU A 344 -23.56 -7.74 10.22
C LEU A 344 -23.75 -7.72 11.74
N VAL A 345 -23.00 -6.86 12.43
CA VAL A 345 -23.28 -6.52 13.83
C VAL A 345 -24.01 -5.18 13.83
N GLY A 346 -25.24 -5.17 14.33
CA GLY A 346 -25.99 -3.94 14.54
C GLY A 346 -25.37 -3.09 15.66
N PHE A 347 -25.61 -1.77 15.62
CA PHE A 347 -25.15 -0.82 16.65
C PHE A 347 -25.65 -1.13 18.07
N ASP A 348 -26.58 -2.06 18.23
CA ASP A 348 -27.16 -2.51 19.50
C ASP A 348 -26.58 -3.85 20.00
N GLY A 349 -25.57 -4.40 19.32
CA GLY A 349 -24.98 -5.69 19.67
C GLY A 349 -25.85 -6.90 19.32
N SER A 350 -26.90 -6.74 18.52
CA SER A 350 -27.64 -7.86 17.95
C SER A 350 -26.87 -8.46 16.76
N VAL A 351 -26.71 -9.78 16.78
CA VAL A 351 -26.08 -10.58 15.71
C VAL A 351 -27.19 -11.31 14.95
N GLU A 352 -27.44 -10.90 13.71
CA GLU A 352 -28.34 -11.64 12.82
C GLU A 352 -27.53 -12.61 11.96
N VAL A 353 -27.58 -13.89 12.30
CA VAL A 353 -26.97 -14.96 11.49
C VAL A 353 -27.90 -15.25 10.33
N LEU A 354 -27.53 -14.83 9.12
CA LEU A 354 -28.21 -15.29 7.91
C LEU A 354 -27.53 -16.57 7.39
N PRO A 355 -28.22 -17.73 7.38
CA PRO A 355 -27.59 -18.98 6.96
C PRO A 355 -27.67 -19.12 5.43
N ARG A 356 -26.52 -19.28 4.76
CA ARG A 356 -26.35 -20.08 3.52
C ARG A 356 -24.90 -20.58 3.52
N SER A 357 -24.57 -21.86 3.39
CA SER A 357 -25.30 -23.02 2.88
C SER A 357 -24.68 -24.33 3.41
N PHE A 358 -25.54 -25.32 3.70
CA PHE A 358 -25.28 -26.76 3.93
C PHE A 358 -24.20 -27.18 4.97
N SER A 359 -24.57 -27.22 6.25
CA SER A 359 -24.20 -28.35 7.14
C SER A 359 -24.98 -28.32 8.46
N VAL A 360 -25.25 -29.53 8.95
CA VAL A 360 -26.18 -29.97 10.03
C VAL A 360 -26.21 -29.08 11.29
N PRO A 361 -27.41 -28.78 11.86
CA PRO A 361 -27.51 -28.11 13.16
C PRO A 361 -26.98 -29.01 14.28
N LEU A 362 -26.07 -28.47 15.09
CA LEU A 362 -25.56 -29.16 16.29
C LEU A 362 -26.70 -29.35 17.31
N PRO A 363 -26.74 -30.49 18.02
CA PRO A 363 -27.75 -30.74 19.05
C PRO A 363 -27.56 -29.82 20.26
N ASP A 364 -28.68 -29.38 20.85
CA ASP A 364 -28.75 -28.39 21.94
C ASP A 364 -27.82 -28.68 23.13
N ALA A 365 -27.55 -29.96 23.40
CA ALA A 365 -26.63 -30.38 24.47
C ALA A 365 -25.17 -29.93 24.25
N ALA A 366 -24.74 -29.71 23.00
CA ALA A 366 -23.41 -29.19 22.69
C ALA A 366 -23.32 -27.67 22.94
N ILE A 367 -24.43 -26.96 22.82
CA ILE A 367 -24.54 -25.51 23.06
C ILE A 367 -24.47 -25.25 24.58
N ASP A 368 -25.16 -26.06 25.38
CA ASP A 368 -25.12 -25.97 26.84
C ASP A 368 -23.74 -26.33 27.42
N ALA A 369 -23.01 -27.26 26.78
CA ALA A 369 -21.65 -27.61 27.16
C ALA A 369 -20.64 -26.49 26.87
N PHE A 370 -20.88 -25.69 25.82
CA PHE A 370 -20.05 -24.53 25.48
C PHE A 370 -20.18 -23.40 26.51
N GLY A 371 -21.37 -23.19 27.05
CA GLY A 371 -21.65 -22.14 28.04
C GLY A 371 -21.12 -22.42 29.46
N GLN A 372 -20.73 -23.66 29.77
CA GLN A 372 -20.27 -24.04 31.13
C GLN A 372 -18.75 -24.17 31.28
N SER A 373 -17.96 -23.88 30.23
CA SER A 373 -16.50 -23.92 30.31
C SER A 373 -15.95 -22.73 31.11
N PRO A 374 -15.35 -22.93 32.31
CA PRO A 374 -14.92 -21.86 33.21
C PRO A 374 -13.72 -21.04 32.70
N GLN A 375 -13.17 -21.40 31.54
CA GLN A 375 -12.01 -20.75 30.93
C GLN A 375 -12.39 -19.44 30.20
N LEU A 376 -13.68 -19.16 30.00
CA LEU A 376 -14.18 -17.97 29.30
C LEU A 376 -14.27 -16.68 30.16
N HIS A 377 -13.96 -16.75 31.46
CA HIS A 377 -14.08 -15.58 32.37
C HIS A 377 -12.75 -14.98 32.85
N GLY A 378 -11.60 -15.47 32.39
CA GLY A 378 -10.29 -15.10 32.94
C GLY A 378 -9.19 -14.70 31.96
N GLY A 379 -9.47 -14.65 30.66
CA GLY A 379 -8.51 -14.31 29.61
C GLY A 379 -9.26 -14.32 28.30
N GLY A 380 -9.65 -13.14 27.82
CA GLY A 380 -10.49 -13.01 26.64
C GLY A 380 -9.72 -13.46 25.41
N PHE A 381 -10.19 -14.53 24.78
CA PHE A 381 -10.01 -14.65 23.33
C PHE A 381 -10.70 -13.42 22.72
N PRO A 382 -10.03 -12.64 21.86
CA PRO A 382 -10.69 -11.56 21.16
C PRO A 382 -11.89 -12.13 20.41
N ASP A 383 -13.04 -11.49 20.55
CA ASP A 383 -14.24 -11.83 19.82
C ASP A 383 -13.91 -11.78 18.32
N ALA A 384 -13.84 -12.94 17.67
CA ALA A 384 -13.50 -13.11 16.25
C ALA A 384 -14.52 -12.49 15.28
N SER A 385 -15.45 -11.67 15.78
CA SER A 385 -16.50 -10.99 15.02
C SER A 385 -16.27 -9.49 14.79
N VAL A 386 -15.22 -8.90 15.36
CA VAL A 386 -14.82 -7.51 15.08
C VAL A 386 -13.64 -7.53 14.11
N PRO A 387 -13.71 -6.84 12.95
CA PRO A 387 -12.56 -6.75 12.06
C PRO A 387 -11.45 -5.98 12.76
N VAL A 388 -10.28 -6.61 12.79
CA VAL A 388 -9.08 -6.06 13.41
C VAL A 388 -8.05 -5.84 12.31
N VAL A 389 -7.48 -4.63 12.27
CA VAL A 389 -6.41 -4.30 11.33
C VAL A 389 -5.08 -4.71 11.95
N ASP A 390 -4.41 -5.67 11.31
CA ASP A 390 -3.09 -6.18 11.70
C ASP A 390 -1.98 -5.74 10.75
N ARG A 391 -2.34 -5.33 9.54
CA ARG A 391 -1.40 -5.01 8.48
C ARG A 391 -1.87 -3.86 7.63
N LEU A 392 -0.91 -3.04 7.23
CA LEU A 392 -1.09 -1.85 6.43
C LEU A 392 -0.27 -1.94 5.16
N TRP A 393 -0.83 -1.44 4.06
CA TRP A 393 -0.16 -1.31 2.78
C TRP A 393 -0.15 0.13 2.32
N PHE A 394 1.01 0.61 1.87
CA PHE A 394 1.21 2.02 1.54
C PHE A 394 2.34 2.20 0.54
N VAL A 395 2.47 3.40 -0.04
CA VAL A 395 3.66 3.76 -0.82
C VAL A 395 4.70 4.35 0.13
N PRO A 396 5.86 3.69 0.35
CA PRO A 396 6.90 4.23 1.23
C PRO A 396 7.41 5.56 0.69
N ARG A 397 7.65 6.52 1.58
CA ARG A 397 8.07 7.87 1.17
C ARG A 397 9.46 7.87 0.56
N THR A 398 10.33 6.99 1.05
CA THR A 398 11.69 6.87 0.56
C THR A 398 11.99 5.40 0.32
N ILE A 399 12.59 5.09 -0.82
CA ILE A 399 13.08 3.74 -1.10
C ILE A 399 14.52 3.76 -1.57
N ASN A 400 15.22 2.68 -1.26
CA ASN A 400 16.56 2.40 -1.77
C ASN A 400 16.47 1.21 -2.72
N THR A 401 16.59 1.48 -4.02
CA THR A 401 16.65 0.45 -5.05
C THR A 401 18.10 0.10 -5.34
N SER A 402 18.38 -1.16 -5.66
CA SER A 402 19.68 -1.52 -6.24
C SER A 402 19.46 -2.24 -7.56
N SER A 403 20.06 -1.72 -8.62
CA SER A 403 20.29 -2.46 -9.85
C SER A 403 21.78 -2.42 -10.17
N SER A 404 22.32 -3.55 -10.62
CA SER A 404 23.71 -3.67 -11.07
C SER A 404 24.75 -3.23 -10.03
N GLY A 405 24.45 -3.44 -8.73
CA GLY A 405 25.33 -3.09 -7.61
C GLY A 405 25.39 -1.61 -7.23
N ILE A 406 24.59 -0.73 -7.85
CA ILE A 406 24.52 0.70 -7.52
C ILE A 406 23.24 0.97 -6.72
N SER A 407 23.39 1.36 -5.45
CA SER A 407 22.26 1.81 -4.63
C SER A 407 21.81 3.21 -5.05
N LYS A 408 20.52 3.36 -5.35
CA LYS A 408 19.86 4.63 -5.66
C LYS A 408 18.74 4.86 -4.68
N GLN A 409 18.69 6.07 -4.12
CA GLN A 409 17.62 6.49 -3.24
C GLN A 409 16.62 7.35 -4.01
N TRP A 410 15.34 7.09 -3.78
CA TRP A 410 14.24 7.79 -4.41
C TRP A 410 13.22 8.24 -3.36
N GLU A 411 12.67 9.44 -3.53
CA GLU A 411 11.53 9.90 -2.75
C GLU A 411 10.26 9.80 -3.61
N LEU A 412 9.25 9.12 -3.05
CA LEU A 412 7.94 8.90 -3.65
C LEU A 412 6.92 9.77 -2.92
N VAL A 413 5.99 10.32 -3.69
CA VAL A 413 4.84 11.03 -3.13
C VAL A 413 3.58 10.23 -3.48
N PRO A 414 2.93 9.60 -2.49
CA PRO A 414 1.63 8.96 -2.65
C PRO A 414 0.59 9.98 -3.10
N ILE A 415 -0.21 9.62 -4.09
CA ILE A 415 -1.19 10.53 -4.68
C ILE A 415 -2.61 10.05 -4.44
N TYR A 416 -2.88 8.79 -4.74
CA TYR A 416 -4.22 8.22 -4.68
C TYR A 416 -4.15 6.70 -4.60
N VAL A 417 -5.16 6.11 -3.99
CA VAL A 417 -5.35 4.66 -3.94
C VAL A 417 -6.78 4.33 -4.34
N MET A 418 -6.94 3.23 -5.07
CA MET A 418 -8.23 2.71 -5.48
C MET A 418 -8.30 1.22 -5.20
N VAL A 419 -9.40 0.74 -4.64
CA VAL A 419 -9.68 -0.68 -4.44
C VAL A 419 -10.94 -1.01 -5.20
N GLU A 420 -10.85 -1.90 -6.19
CA GLU A 420 -11.99 -2.35 -6.97
C GLU A 420 -11.99 -3.87 -7.14
N ARG A 421 -13.17 -4.45 -7.28
CA ARG A 421 -13.32 -5.83 -7.73
C ARG A 421 -12.88 -5.94 -9.20
N LEU A 422 -12.14 -6.99 -9.56
CA LEU A 422 -11.77 -7.28 -10.95
C LEU A 422 -13.00 -7.48 -11.83
#